data_AF-A0A957AVN3-F1
#
_entry.id   AF-A0A957AVN3-F1
#
_cell.length_a   1.000
_cell.length_b   1.000
_cell.length_c   1.000
_cell.angle_alpha   90.00
_cell.angle_beta   90.00
_cell.angle_gamma   90.00
#
_symmetry.space_group_name_H-M   'P 1'
#
loop_
_entity.id
_entity.type
_entity.pdbx_description
1 polymer ?
#
loop_
_entity_poly.entity_id
_entity_poly.type
_entity_poly.pdbx_seq_one_letter_code
_entity_poly.pdbx_strand_id
1 'polypeptide(L)'
;FGGAGYVEDTGLPLLLRDSQVLPIWEGTTNVLSLDALRALAGEEGEGLRALKSKVRASAAQAQEPSLARTGQAAITAVDHAEQWLLQAMGSGRAAVEAGARRFALTLGRALELALLTEHAQWSLAVEKDGRALAAARRFAQTGIDLIGDTNRDESLALANDLPLPLA
;
A
#
# COMPACT_ATOMS: atom_id res chain seq x y z
N PHE A 1 8.15 10.59 23.10
CA PHE A 1 7.57 10.49 24.45
C PHE A 1 8.38 9.61 25.40
N GLY A 2 9.19 8.64 24.94
CA GLY A 2 10.02 7.84 25.86
C GLY A 2 9.17 7.17 26.96
N GLY A 3 9.69 7.10 28.18
CA GLY A 3 8.93 6.57 29.34
C GLY A 3 7.62 7.32 29.62
N ALA A 4 7.54 8.62 29.32
CA ALA A 4 6.30 9.38 29.48
C ALA A 4 5.18 8.85 28.58
N GLY A 5 5.51 8.23 27.43
CA GLY A 5 4.51 7.63 26.54
C GLY A 5 3.81 6.39 27.11
N TYR A 6 4.31 5.82 28.22
CA TYR A 6 3.65 4.75 28.95
C TYR A 6 2.68 5.27 30.02
N VAL A 7 2.77 6.55 30.38
CA VAL A 7 1.95 7.17 31.43
C VAL A 7 0.61 7.59 30.82
N GLU A 8 -0.48 7.14 31.45
CA GLU A 8 -1.86 7.35 30.99
C GLU A 8 -2.20 8.85 30.82
N ASP A 9 -1.61 9.73 31.64
CA ASP A 9 -1.82 11.18 31.61
C ASP A 9 -1.42 11.85 30.28
N THR A 10 -0.61 11.18 29.45
CA THR A 10 -0.27 11.67 28.10
C THR A 10 -1.34 11.40 27.04
N GLY A 11 -2.32 10.54 27.34
CA GLY A 11 -3.35 10.09 26.40
C GLY A 11 -2.85 9.14 25.29
N LEU A 12 -1.55 8.95 25.13
CA LEU A 12 -0.98 8.07 24.10
C LEU A 12 -1.31 6.58 24.31
N PRO A 13 -1.27 6.02 25.53
CA PRO A 13 -1.65 4.63 25.75
C PRO A 13 -3.10 4.34 25.34
N LEU A 14 -4.01 5.29 25.58
CA LEU A 14 -5.41 5.18 25.17
C LEU A 14 -5.52 5.09 23.65
N LEU A 15 -4.92 6.04 22.90
CA LEU A 15 -4.93 6.02 21.43
C LEU A 15 -4.35 4.73 20.86
N LEU A 16 -3.27 4.20 21.46
CA LEU A 16 -2.69 2.93 21.03
C LEU A 16 -3.64 1.75 21.25
N ARG A 17 -4.28 1.66 22.43
CA ARG A 17 -5.26 0.60 22.73
C ARG A 17 -6.48 0.68 21.83
N ASP A 18 -7.03 1.88 21.64
CA ASP A 18 -8.22 2.09 20.81
C ASP A 18 -7.94 1.74 19.35
N SER A 19 -6.75 2.06 18.83
CA SER A 19 -6.38 1.71 17.45
C SER A 19 -6.18 0.21 17.19
N GLN A 20 -5.97 -0.61 18.23
CA GLN A 20 -5.84 -2.07 18.06
C GLN A 20 -7.12 -2.74 17.54
N VAL A 21 -8.28 -2.09 17.68
CA VAL A 21 -9.54 -2.63 17.18
C VAL A 21 -9.65 -2.54 15.66
N LEU A 22 -8.99 -1.55 15.04
CA LEU A 22 -9.08 -1.23 13.61
C LEU A 22 -8.69 -2.40 12.68
N PRO A 23 -7.61 -3.17 12.93
CA PRO A 23 -7.26 -4.30 12.07
C PRO A 23 -8.09 -5.57 12.32
N ILE A 24 -9.05 -5.56 13.25
CA ILE A 24 -9.78 -6.76 13.72
C ILE A 24 -11.29 -6.63 13.46
N TRP A 25 -11.89 -5.55 13.95
CA TRP A 25 -13.34 -5.35 13.91
C TRP A 25 -13.81 -4.96 12.51
N GLU A 26 -15.03 -5.35 12.14
CA GLU A 26 -15.59 -5.21 10.77
C GLU A 26 -14.78 -5.88 9.65
N GLY A 27 -13.92 -6.83 10.01
CA GLY A 27 -13.14 -7.61 9.08
C GLY A 27 -11.66 -7.46 9.37
N THR A 28 -10.99 -8.59 9.57
CA THR A 28 -9.54 -8.56 9.76
C THR A 28 -8.85 -8.01 8.52
N THR A 29 -7.65 -7.46 8.66
CA THR A 29 -6.89 -6.95 7.50
C THR A 29 -6.81 -7.96 6.35
N ASN A 30 -6.66 -9.26 6.65
CA ASN A 30 -6.60 -10.29 5.62
C ASN A 30 -7.96 -10.51 4.94
N VAL A 31 -9.06 -10.53 5.70
CA VAL A 31 -10.42 -10.65 5.15
C VAL A 31 -10.74 -9.46 4.25
N LEU A 32 -10.44 -8.23 4.70
CA LEU A 32 -10.63 -7.02 3.88
C LEU A 32 -9.72 -7.00 2.65
N SER A 33 -8.51 -7.57 2.72
CA SER A 33 -7.64 -7.69 1.55
C SER A 33 -8.20 -8.64 0.51
N LEU A 34 -8.81 -9.76 0.94
CA LEU A 34 -9.50 -10.69 0.05
C LEU A 34 -10.77 -10.07 -0.55
N ASP A 35 -11.50 -9.28 0.23
CA ASP A 35 -12.67 -8.57 -0.28
C ASP A 35 -12.28 -7.46 -1.29
N ALA A 36 -11.22 -6.70 -1.00
CA ALA A 36 -10.67 -5.73 -1.95
C ALA A 36 -10.22 -6.41 -3.25
N LEU A 37 -9.55 -7.56 -3.15
CA LEU A 37 -9.21 -8.37 -4.31
C LEU A 37 -10.47 -8.78 -5.09
N ARG A 38 -11.50 -9.31 -4.43
CA ARG A 38 -12.79 -9.68 -5.06
C ARG A 38 -13.44 -8.49 -5.78
N ALA A 39 -13.46 -7.32 -5.15
CA ALA A 39 -14.10 -6.11 -5.68
C ALA A 39 -13.31 -5.50 -6.86
N LEU A 40 -11.98 -5.48 -6.77
CA LEU A 40 -11.12 -4.84 -7.76
C LEU A 40 -10.80 -5.75 -8.96
N ALA A 41 -10.69 -7.06 -8.72
CA ALA A 41 -10.42 -8.08 -9.72
C ALA A 41 -11.70 -8.80 -10.22
N GLY A 42 -12.88 -8.19 -10.01
CA GLY A 42 -14.15 -8.71 -10.53
C GLY A 42 -14.15 -8.91 -12.05
N GLU A 43 -15.25 -9.45 -12.60
CA GLU A 43 -15.33 -10.06 -13.95
C GLU A 43 -14.67 -9.27 -15.09
N GLU A 44 -14.70 -7.93 -15.04
CA GLU A 44 -14.13 -7.06 -16.07
C GLU A 44 -12.95 -6.17 -15.60
N GLY A 45 -12.51 -6.32 -14.34
CA GLY A 45 -11.39 -5.56 -13.76
C GLY A 45 -11.60 -4.05 -13.68
N GLU A 46 -12.85 -3.58 -13.75
CA GLU A 46 -13.18 -2.15 -13.83
C GLU A 46 -12.72 -1.38 -12.60
N GLY A 47 -12.84 -1.97 -11.40
CA GLY A 47 -12.42 -1.35 -10.15
C GLY A 47 -10.92 -1.03 -10.13
N LEU A 48 -10.08 -1.98 -10.54
CA LEU A 48 -8.64 -1.75 -10.66
C LEU A 48 -8.32 -0.70 -11.72
N ARG A 49 -9.01 -0.73 -12.88
CA ARG A 49 -8.84 0.26 -13.95
C ARG A 49 -9.18 1.67 -13.46
N ALA A 50 -10.28 1.83 -12.72
CA ALA A 50 -10.70 3.10 -12.16
C ALA A 50 -9.68 3.63 -11.13
N LEU A 51 -9.19 2.77 -10.23
CA LEU A 51 -8.15 3.13 -9.27
C LEU A 51 -6.86 3.59 -9.97
N LYS A 52 -6.39 2.83 -10.97
CA LYS A 52 -5.21 3.20 -11.77
C LYS A 52 -5.39 4.54 -12.46
N SER A 53 -6.57 4.79 -13.03
CA SER A 53 -6.89 6.08 -13.65
C SER A 53 -6.78 7.22 -12.63
N LYS A 54 -7.32 7.04 -11.42
CA LYS A 54 -7.20 8.05 -10.35
C LYS A 54 -5.75 8.29 -9.92
N VAL A 55 -4.96 7.23 -9.73
CA VAL A 55 -3.52 7.34 -9.41
C VAL A 55 -2.79 8.16 -10.47
N ARG A 56 -3.00 7.84 -11.75
CA ARG A 56 -2.38 8.55 -12.88
C ARG A 56 -2.83 10.01 -12.96
N ALA A 57 -4.12 10.27 -12.80
CA ALA A 57 -4.68 11.63 -12.84
C ALA A 57 -4.13 12.53 -11.74
N SER A 58 -4.00 12.01 -10.52
CA SER A 58 -3.40 12.72 -9.38
C SER A 58 -1.90 12.92 -9.57
N ALA A 59 -1.15 11.88 -9.98
CA ALA A 59 0.28 11.98 -10.25
C ALA A 59 0.61 12.98 -11.38
N ALA A 60 -0.24 13.08 -12.40
CA ALA A 60 -0.07 13.99 -13.52
C ALA A 60 -0.17 15.48 -13.15
N GLN A 61 -0.67 15.81 -11.95
CA GLN A 61 -0.70 17.20 -11.48
C GLN A 61 0.71 17.72 -11.17
N ALA A 62 1.68 16.84 -10.88
CA ALA A 62 3.03 17.23 -10.49
C ALA A 62 3.77 18.00 -11.60
N GLN A 63 4.23 19.21 -11.27
CA GLN A 63 5.06 20.06 -12.12
C GLN A 63 6.48 20.21 -11.54
N GLU A 64 6.62 20.16 -10.20
CA GLU A 64 7.91 20.17 -9.55
C GLU A 64 8.65 18.83 -9.80
N PRO A 65 9.93 18.84 -10.24
CA PRO A 65 10.64 17.62 -10.64
C PRO A 65 10.73 16.53 -9.57
N SER A 66 10.86 16.87 -8.29
CA SER A 66 10.87 15.88 -7.22
C SER A 66 9.49 15.28 -6.96
N LEU A 67 8.40 16.04 -7.11
CA LEU A 67 7.02 15.54 -7.12
C LEU A 67 6.70 14.67 -8.34
N ALA A 68 7.25 15.01 -9.51
CA ALA A 68 7.11 14.15 -10.68
C ALA A 68 7.69 12.75 -10.42
N ARG A 69 8.83 12.67 -9.70
CA ARG A 69 9.40 11.38 -9.27
C ARG A 69 8.54 10.65 -8.25
N THR A 70 7.92 11.35 -7.30
CA THR A 70 7.01 10.70 -6.34
C THR A 70 5.74 10.19 -7.02
N GLY A 71 5.15 10.98 -7.92
CA GLY A 71 4.02 10.55 -8.74
C GLY A 71 4.35 9.34 -9.61
N GLN A 72 5.55 9.31 -10.21
CA GLN A 72 6.01 8.17 -10.99
C GLN A 72 6.16 6.90 -10.14
N ALA A 73 6.65 7.01 -8.90
CA ALA A 73 6.72 5.86 -8.00
C ALA A 73 5.34 5.27 -7.66
N ALA A 74 4.32 6.13 -7.49
CA ALA A 74 2.94 5.69 -7.30
C ALA A 74 2.41 4.94 -8.54
N ILE A 75 2.68 5.46 -9.75
CA ILE A 75 2.29 4.82 -11.02
C ILE A 75 2.98 3.46 -11.17
N THR A 76 4.28 3.40 -10.90
CA THR A 76 5.05 2.14 -11.00
C THR A 76 4.50 1.08 -10.06
N ALA A 77 4.15 1.44 -8.82
CA ALA A 77 3.59 0.50 -7.86
C ALA A 77 2.22 -0.04 -8.28
N VAL A 78 1.32 0.82 -8.79
CA VAL A 78 -0.01 0.37 -9.24
C VAL A 78 0.06 -0.48 -10.52
N ASP A 79 1.02 -0.19 -11.40
CA ASP A 79 1.26 -0.99 -12.60
C ASP A 79 1.85 -2.36 -12.27
N HIS A 80 2.81 -2.42 -11.33
CA HIS A 80 3.35 -3.69 -10.85
C HIS A 80 2.27 -4.52 -10.15
N ALA A 81 1.37 -3.90 -9.38
CA ALA A 81 0.25 -4.61 -8.75
C ALA A 81 -0.69 -5.27 -9.76
N GLU A 82 -1.00 -4.60 -10.88
CA GLU A 82 -1.78 -5.20 -11.96
C GLU A 82 -1.03 -6.36 -12.64
N GLN A 83 0.26 -6.18 -12.95
CA GLN A 83 1.08 -7.23 -13.55
C GLN A 83 1.14 -8.48 -12.66
N TRP A 84 1.38 -8.27 -11.36
CA TRP A 84 1.37 -9.34 -10.37
C TRP A 84 0.02 -10.06 -10.34
N LEU A 85 -1.10 -9.33 -10.34
CA LEU A 85 -2.42 -9.94 -10.31
C LEU A 85 -2.66 -10.85 -11.52
N LEU A 86 -2.31 -10.39 -12.72
CA LEU A 86 -2.44 -11.18 -13.96
C LEU A 86 -1.60 -12.47 -13.90
N GLN A 87 -0.37 -12.39 -13.39
CA GLN A 87 0.50 -13.55 -13.23
C GLN A 87 -0.02 -14.52 -12.15
N ALA A 88 -0.46 -14.00 -11.01
CA ALA A 88 -0.99 -14.78 -9.91
C ALA A 88 -2.27 -15.53 -10.29
N MET A 89 -3.16 -14.90 -11.08
CA MET A 89 -4.36 -15.55 -11.60
C MET A 89 -4.02 -16.76 -12.48
N GLY A 90 -2.95 -16.69 -13.28
CA GLY A 90 -2.44 -17.82 -14.07
C GLY A 90 -1.87 -18.96 -13.21
N SER A 91 -1.47 -18.68 -11.97
CA SER A 91 -0.92 -19.65 -11.02
C SER A 91 -1.97 -20.28 -10.08
N GLY A 92 -3.24 -19.88 -10.25
CA GLY A 92 -4.38 -20.41 -9.52
C GLY A 92 -4.73 -19.65 -8.25
N ARG A 93 -5.93 -19.93 -7.71
CA ARG A 93 -6.56 -19.19 -6.61
C ARG A 93 -5.67 -19.03 -5.37
N ALA A 94 -4.98 -20.09 -4.96
CA ALA A 94 -4.12 -20.07 -3.77
C ALA A 94 -2.97 -19.05 -3.89
N ALA A 95 -2.42 -18.86 -5.10
CA ALA A 95 -1.36 -17.88 -5.34
C ALA A 95 -1.87 -16.44 -5.18
N VAL A 96 -3.08 -16.16 -5.69
CA VAL A 96 -3.72 -14.84 -5.57
C VAL A 96 -4.06 -14.54 -4.11
N GLU A 97 -4.67 -15.49 -3.40
CA GLU A 97 -5.06 -15.31 -1.99
C GLU A 97 -3.83 -15.11 -1.08
N ALA A 98 -2.72 -15.81 -1.35
CA ALA A 98 -1.48 -15.67 -0.59
C ALA A 98 -0.82 -14.27 -0.71
N GLY A 99 -1.08 -13.55 -1.80
CA GLY A 99 -0.57 -12.20 -2.01
C GLY A 99 -1.60 -11.07 -1.81
N ALA A 100 -2.86 -11.39 -1.52
CA ALA A 100 -3.96 -10.43 -1.47
C ALA A 100 -3.68 -9.22 -0.57
N ARG A 101 -3.07 -9.44 0.60
CA ARG A 101 -2.70 -8.35 1.53
C ARG A 101 -1.65 -7.41 0.93
N ARG A 102 -0.60 -7.96 0.33
CA ARG A 102 0.46 -7.14 -0.29
C ARG A 102 -0.11 -6.33 -1.44
N PHE A 103 -0.94 -6.97 -2.28
CA PHE A 103 -1.65 -6.31 -3.35
C PHE A 103 -2.52 -5.15 -2.86
N ALA A 104 -3.43 -5.39 -1.91
CA ALA A 104 -4.34 -4.36 -1.38
C ALA A 104 -3.57 -3.18 -0.76
N LEU A 105 -2.52 -3.45 0.02
CA LEU A 105 -1.70 -2.40 0.62
C LEU A 105 -0.86 -1.64 -0.42
N THR A 106 -0.32 -2.30 -1.45
CA THR A 106 0.36 -1.61 -2.57
C THR A 106 -0.59 -0.63 -3.26
N LEU A 107 -1.82 -1.05 -3.56
CA LEU A 107 -2.83 -0.20 -4.18
C LEU A 107 -3.19 1.02 -3.30
N GLY A 108 -3.40 0.81 -2.00
CA GLY A 108 -3.68 1.89 -1.06
C GLY A 108 -2.53 2.89 -0.98
N ARG A 109 -1.30 2.40 -0.85
CA ARG A 109 -0.10 3.25 -0.73
C ARG A 109 0.24 3.99 -2.03
N ALA A 110 -0.01 3.37 -3.17
CA ALA A 110 0.10 4.05 -4.47
C ALA A 110 -0.89 5.22 -4.56
N LEU A 111 -2.15 5.01 -4.15
CA LEU A 111 -3.16 6.07 -4.12
C LEU A 111 -2.79 7.18 -3.12
N GLU A 112 -2.37 6.83 -1.91
CA GLU A 112 -1.88 7.77 -0.89
C GLU A 112 -0.75 8.65 -1.43
N LEU A 113 0.27 8.05 -2.07
CA LEU A 113 1.39 8.81 -2.63
C LEU A 113 0.95 9.73 -3.78
N ALA A 114 0.05 9.27 -4.64
CA ALA A 114 -0.48 10.08 -5.74
C ALA A 114 -1.26 11.30 -5.21
N LEU A 115 -2.10 11.12 -4.19
CA LEU A 115 -2.85 12.19 -3.55
C LEU A 115 -1.94 13.17 -2.78
N LEU A 116 -0.92 12.65 -2.08
CA LEU A 116 0.10 13.50 -1.44
C LEU A 116 0.87 14.32 -2.48
N THR A 117 1.17 13.74 -3.63
CA THR A 117 1.85 14.41 -4.74
C THR A 117 0.98 15.54 -5.31
N GLU A 118 -0.30 15.27 -5.57
CA GLU A 118 -1.29 16.26 -6.02
C GLU A 118 -1.42 17.43 -5.03
N HIS A 119 -1.61 17.12 -3.74
CA HIS A 119 -1.76 18.13 -2.70
C HIS A 119 -0.47 18.94 -2.50
N ALA A 120 0.70 18.30 -2.52
CA ALA A 120 1.98 18.99 -2.41
C ALA A 120 2.19 19.97 -3.56
N GLN A 121 1.81 19.60 -4.78
CA GLN A 121 1.90 20.49 -5.92
C GLN A 121 0.98 21.72 -5.74
N TRP A 122 -0.25 21.50 -5.28
CA TRP A 122 -1.18 22.58 -4.98
C TRP A 122 -0.64 23.51 -3.88
N SER A 123 -0.11 22.96 -2.79
CA SER A 123 0.50 23.71 -1.67
C SER A 123 1.65 24.60 -2.16
N LEU A 124 2.52 24.08 -3.03
CA LEU A 124 3.60 24.88 -3.63
C LEU A 124 3.06 26.02 -4.51
N ALA A 125 2.01 25.76 -5.29
CA ALA A 125 1.45 26.73 -6.22
C ALA A 125 0.64 27.84 -5.52
N VAL A 126 -0.16 27.48 -4.51
CA VAL A 126 -1.15 28.35 -3.88
C VAL A 126 -0.66 28.86 -2.53
N GLU A 127 -0.29 27.97 -1.62
CA GLU A 127 0.11 28.33 -0.25
C GLU A 127 1.57 28.80 -0.15
N LYS A 128 2.38 28.51 -1.18
CA LYS A 128 3.83 28.76 -1.20
C LYS A 128 4.56 28.05 -0.05
N ASP A 129 4.06 26.88 0.35
CA ASP A 129 4.59 26.07 1.45
C ASP A 129 5.14 24.72 0.95
N GLY A 130 6.36 24.38 1.38
CA GLY A 130 7.07 23.15 1.05
C GLY A 130 6.88 21.98 2.05
N ARG A 131 6.07 22.13 3.11
CA ARG A 131 5.84 21.05 4.08
C ARG A 131 5.17 19.83 3.46
N ALA A 132 4.16 20.04 2.62
CA ALA A 132 3.50 18.95 1.90
C ALA A 132 4.45 18.24 0.91
N LEU A 133 5.35 18.99 0.26
CA LEU A 133 6.43 18.45 -0.57
C LEU A 133 7.35 17.53 0.24
N ALA A 134 7.78 17.97 1.42
CA ALA A 134 8.62 17.17 2.31
C ALA A 134 7.90 15.89 2.77
N ALA A 135 6.60 15.98 3.07
CA ALA A 135 5.79 14.83 3.44
C ALA A 135 5.68 13.80 2.31
N ALA A 136 5.35 14.24 1.08
CA ALA A 136 5.25 13.36 -0.09
C ALA A 136 6.58 12.64 -0.38
N ARG A 137 7.71 13.37 -0.34
CA ARG A 137 9.05 12.80 -0.53
C ARG A 137 9.40 11.77 0.55
N ARG A 138 9.06 12.03 1.81
CA ARG A 138 9.33 11.11 2.92
C ARG A 138 8.43 9.88 2.85
N PHE A 139 7.17 10.03 2.49
CA PHE A 139 6.26 8.91 2.28
C PHE A 139 6.74 7.99 1.15
N ALA A 140 7.24 8.55 0.04
CA ALA A 140 7.82 7.78 -1.06
C ALA A 140 8.99 6.86 -0.64
N GLN A 141 9.67 7.15 0.47
CA GLN A 141 10.77 6.34 1.00
C GLN A 141 10.31 5.19 1.90
N THR A 142 9.02 5.10 2.24
CA THR A 142 8.50 4.10 3.18
C THR A 142 8.16 2.75 2.53
N GLY A 143 8.48 2.58 1.24
CA GLY A 143 8.12 1.40 0.43
C GLY A 143 6.66 1.49 -0.01
N ILE A 144 6.44 1.88 -1.27
CA ILE A 144 5.08 2.00 -1.83
C ILE A 144 4.60 0.66 -2.36
N ASP A 145 5.50 -0.03 -3.03
CA ASP A 145 5.28 -1.37 -3.51
C ASP A 145 5.67 -2.37 -2.43
N LEU A 146 4.67 -3.11 -1.96
CA LEU A 146 4.81 -4.17 -0.97
C LEU A 146 4.72 -5.56 -1.60
N ILE A 147 4.53 -5.66 -2.91
CA ILE A 147 4.55 -6.94 -3.61
C ILE A 147 6.00 -7.36 -3.77
N GLY A 148 6.35 -8.49 -3.17
CA GLY A 148 7.66 -9.10 -3.29
C GLY A 148 7.54 -10.55 -3.75
N ASP A 149 8.57 -11.01 -4.46
CA ASP A 149 8.76 -12.41 -4.84
C ASP A 149 9.20 -13.21 -3.62
N THR A 150 8.23 -13.72 -2.86
CA THR A 150 8.49 -14.72 -1.83
C THR A 150 8.45 -16.11 -2.44
N ASN A 151 9.53 -16.88 -2.25
CA ASN A 151 9.57 -18.28 -2.62
C ASN A 151 8.46 -19.03 -1.85
N ARG A 152 7.55 -19.66 -2.61
CA ARG A 152 6.41 -20.39 -2.05
C ARG A 152 6.86 -21.56 -1.19
N ASP A 153 7.89 -22.29 -1.61
CA ASP A 153 8.34 -23.50 -0.94
C ASP A 153 9.02 -23.16 0.40
N GLU A 154 9.81 -22.09 0.42
CA GLU A 154 10.36 -21.54 1.67
C GLU A 154 9.25 -21.07 2.62
N SER A 155 8.24 -20.37 2.08
CA SER A 155 7.11 -19.90 2.88
C SER A 155 6.31 -21.06 3.48
N LEU A 156 6.07 -22.12 2.71
CA LEU A 156 5.39 -23.33 3.17
C LEU A 156 6.21 -24.08 4.21
N ALA A 157 7.53 -24.15 4.03
CA ALA A 157 8.40 -24.80 4.99
C ALA A 157 8.40 -24.08 6.34
N LEU A 158 8.55 -22.75 6.33
CA LEU A 158 8.50 -21.94 7.55
C LEU A 158 7.13 -21.96 8.24
N ALA A 159 6.03 -21.99 7.47
CA ALA A 159 4.69 -22.01 8.04
C ALA A 159 4.32 -23.35 8.70
N ASN A 160 4.96 -24.45 8.28
CA ASN A 160 4.64 -25.80 8.74
C ASN A 160 5.82 -26.46 9.49
N ASP A 161 6.84 -25.66 9.87
CA ASP A 161 8.09 -26.14 10.48
C ASP A 161 8.73 -27.33 9.74
N LEU A 162 8.67 -27.32 8.40
CA LEU A 162 9.26 -28.37 7.57
C LEU A 162 10.75 -28.08 7.29
N PRO A 163 11.62 -29.11 7.28
CA PRO A 163 13.01 -28.93 6.93
C PRO A 163 13.16 -28.54 5.45
N LEU A 164 13.98 -27.53 5.18
CA LEU A 164 14.42 -27.19 3.83
C LEU A 164 15.67 -28.03 3.47
N PRO A 165 15.81 -28.46 2.20
CA PRO A 165 17.01 -29.17 1.77
C PRO A 165 18.25 -28.28 1.94
N LEU A 166 19.33 -28.86 2.47
CA LEU A 166 20.65 -28.23 2.47
C LEU A 166 21.18 -28.26 1.03
N ALA A 167 21.52 -27.08 0.50
CA ALA A 167 22.13 -26.92 -0.82
C ALA A 167 23.48 -27.65 -0.94
#